data_AF-A0A3D4UZ51-F1
#
_entry.id   AF-A0A3D4UZ51-F1
#
_cell.length_a   1.000
_cell.length_b   1.000
_cell.length_c   1.000
_cell.angle_alpha   90.00
_cell.angle_beta   90.00
_cell.angle_gamma   90.00
#
_symmetry.space_group_name_H-M   'P 1'
#
loop_
_entity.id
_entity.type
_entity.pdbx_description
1 polymer ?
#
loop_
_entity_poly.entity_id
_entity_poly.type
_entity_poly.pdbx_seq_one_letter_code
_entity_poly.pdbx_strand_id
1 'polypeptide(L)'
;TALMNAIKTILKNCVQGKIDVERLPLFDIEYLFLKLRSKSIGEISEIGLKCTDTECGGINQISINMDEIEVTRSEGHTRKIMISDEVGVMMSYPVIKTVGITEEDGMAIVKDCIEMIFTEEETHERDSFTTKELDEFIDSMDTKQFAKIKEFFDTMPKLEHTINYKCEKCGEEKETTLQGLDSFFG
;
A
#
# COMPACT_ATOMS: atom_id res chain seq x y z
N THR A 1 -6.72 -12.20 -6.76
CA THR A 1 -6.89 -13.22 -5.69
C THR A 1 -5.92 -14.40 -5.83
N ALA A 2 -5.78 -15.05 -7.01
CA ALA A 2 -4.84 -16.17 -7.18
C ALA A 2 -3.34 -15.79 -7.04
N LEU A 3 -2.93 -14.64 -7.60
CA LEU A 3 -1.54 -14.16 -7.53
C LEU A 3 -1.06 -13.91 -6.10
N MET A 4 -1.86 -13.22 -5.29
CA MET A 4 -1.55 -12.93 -3.88
C MET A 4 -1.39 -14.21 -3.04
N ASN A 5 -2.21 -15.22 -3.29
CA ASN A 5 -2.07 -16.53 -2.64
C ASN A 5 -0.74 -17.22 -2.98
N ALA A 6 -0.35 -17.16 -4.25
CA ALA A 6 0.93 -17.71 -4.68
C ALA A 6 2.09 -16.98 -4.00
N ILE A 7 2.06 -15.64 -3.97
CA ILE A 7 3.07 -14.82 -3.27
C ILE A 7 3.16 -15.21 -1.79
N LYS A 8 2.04 -15.22 -1.07
CA LYS A 8 2.00 -15.61 0.36
C LYS A 8 2.55 -17.02 0.58
N THR A 9 2.22 -17.97 -0.30
CA THR A 9 2.73 -19.35 -0.22
C THR A 9 4.25 -19.40 -0.41
N ILE A 10 4.78 -18.66 -1.39
CA ILE A 10 6.23 -18.56 -1.61
C ILE A 10 6.90 -17.97 -0.37
N LEU A 11 6.37 -16.86 0.17
CA LEU A 11 6.92 -16.23 1.36
C LEU A 11 6.92 -17.17 2.56
N LYS A 12 5.83 -17.89 2.82
CA LYS A 12 5.77 -18.89 3.91
C LYS A 12 6.81 -20.00 3.79
N ASN A 13 7.11 -20.42 2.56
CA ASN A 13 8.06 -21.51 2.32
C ASN A 13 9.51 -21.06 2.35
N CYS A 14 9.78 -19.79 2.04
CA CYS A 14 11.15 -19.29 1.82
C CYS A 14 11.64 -18.35 2.92
N VAL A 15 10.76 -17.65 3.64
CA VAL A 15 11.14 -16.76 4.73
C VAL A 15 11.34 -17.59 6.00
N GLN A 16 12.60 -17.68 6.46
CA GLN A 16 12.95 -18.39 7.69
C GLN A 16 12.66 -17.49 8.91
N GLY A 17 11.67 -17.84 9.73
CA GLY A 17 11.38 -17.11 10.97
C GLY A 17 9.96 -17.28 11.50
N LYS A 18 9.67 -16.67 12.65
CA LYS A 18 8.31 -16.58 13.23
C LYS A 18 7.55 -15.37 12.65
N ILE A 19 7.51 -15.27 11.32
CA ILE A 19 6.75 -14.21 10.64
C ILE A 19 5.40 -14.78 10.23
N ASP A 20 4.32 -14.16 10.69
CA ASP A 20 2.97 -14.51 10.26
C ASP A 20 2.63 -13.74 8.98
N VAL A 21 2.94 -14.36 7.84
CA VAL A 21 2.69 -13.80 6.50
C VAL A 21 1.22 -13.42 6.29
N GLU A 22 0.27 -14.05 6.99
CA GLU A 22 -1.15 -13.70 6.82
C GLU A 22 -1.53 -12.39 7.50
N ARG A 23 -0.68 -11.86 8.39
CA ARG A 23 -0.92 -10.61 9.13
C ARG A 23 -0.07 -9.45 8.64
N LEU A 24 0.77 -9.66 7.63
CA LEU A 24 1.61 -8.61 7.10
C LEU A 24 0.79 -7.61 6.26
N PRO A 25 1.04 -6.30 6.42
CA PRO A 25 0.57 -5.28 5.50
C PRO A 25 0.98 -5.58 4.05
N LEU A 26 0.23 -5.05 3.09
CA LEU A 26 0.53 -5.26 1.66
C LEU A 26 1.96 -4.89 1.30
N PHE A 27 2.43 -3.69 1.67
CA PHE A 27 3.77 -3.21 1.32
C PHE A 27 4.89 -4.11 1.89
N ASP A 28 4.67 -4.77 3.03
CA ASP A 28 5.64 -5.72 3.60
C ASP A 28 5.66 -7.04 2.79
N ILE A 29 4.49 -7.52 2.36
CA ILE A 29 4.38 -8.68 1.45
C ILE A 29 5.07 -8.39 0.13
N GLU A 30 4.81 -7.22 -0.44
CA GLU A 30 5.42 -6.80 -1.71
C GLU A 30 6.93 -6.69 -1.58
N TYR A 31 7.41 -6.01 -0.53
CA TYR A 31 8.83 -5.86 -0.24
C TYR A 31 9.53 -7.22 -0.11
N LEU A 32 9.02 -8.10 0.75
CA LEU A 32 9.61 -9.42 0.97
C LEU A 32 9.64 -10.25 -0.32
N PHE A 33 8.56 -10.19 -1.11
CA PHE A 33 8.49 -10.93 -2.36
C PHE A 33 9.49 -10.39 -3.38
N LEU A 34 9.61 -9.06 -3.50
CA LEU A 34 10.55 -8.42 -4.40
C LEU A 34 11.99 -8.81 -4.06
N LYS A 35 12.40 -8.70 -2.78
CA LYS A 35 13.74 -9.08 -2.34
C LYS A 35 14.01 -10.57 -2.52
N LEU A 36 13.02 -11.43 -2.30
CA LEU A 36 13.17 -12.86 -2.57
C LEU A 36 13.38 -13.13 -4.06
N ARG A 37 12.58 -12.49 -4.92
CA ARG A 37 12.69 -12.65 -6.37
C ARG A 37 14.03 -12.15 -6.89
N SER A 38 14.52 -11.01 -6.41
CA SER A 38 15.82 -10.45 -6.85
C SER A 38 16.96 -11.43 -6.59
N LYS A 39 16.94 -12.16 -5.47
CA LYS A 39 17.92 -13.22 -5.17
C LYS A 39 17.71 -14.52 -5.96
N SER A 40 16.53 -14.74 -6.53
CA SER A 40 16.23 -15.95 -7.31
C SER A 40 16.60 -15.82 -8.79
N ILE A 41 16.36 -14.68 -9.43
CA ILE A 41 16.47 -14.51 -10.90
C ILE A 41 17.50 -13.44 -11.28
N GLY A 42 17.87 -12.55 -10.35
CA GLY A 42 18.77 -11.42 -10.59
C GLY A 42 18.13 -10.10 -10.14
N GLU A 43 18.97 -9.12 -9.85
CA GLU A 43 18.57 -7.81 -9.34
C GLU A 43 18.15 -6.82 -10.44
N ILE A 44 18.62 -7.02 -11.68
CA ILE A 44 18.29 -6.14 -12.81
C ILE A 44 17.10 -6.69 -13.59
N SER A 45 16.11 -5.85 -13.85
CA SER A 45 14.99 -6.16 -14.75
C SER A 45 14.81 -5.08 -15.79
N GLU A 46 14.50 -5.49 -17.02
CA GLU A 46 14.13 -4.59 -18.11
C GLU A 46 12.61 -4.43 -18.15
N ILE A 47 12.15 -3.19 -18.18
CA ILE A 47 10.71 -2.85 -18.25
C ILE A 47 10.46 -1.86 -19.38
N GLY A 48 9.29 -1.98 -20.01
CA GLY A 48 8.84 -1.05 -21.05
C GLY A 48 7.96 0.05 -20.46
N LEU A 49 8.47 1.28 -20.36
CA LEU A 49 7.71 2.43 -19.89
C LEU A 49 7.11 3.21 -21.05
N LYS A 50 5.79 3.34 -21.05
CA LYS A 50 5.09 4.23 -21.98
C LYS A 50 5.36 5.68 -21.59
N CYS A 51 5.65 6.52 -22.59
CA CYS A 51 5.77 7.96 -22.42
C CYS A 51 4.50 8.53 -21.74
N THR A 52 4.68 9.38 -20.74
CA THR A 52 3.55 10.02 -20.02
C THR A 52 2.79 11.01 -20.88
N ASP A 53 3.38 11.49 -21.97
CA ASP A 53 2.66 12.21 -23.02
C ASP A 53 1.88 11.22 -23.90
N THR A 54 0.56 11.31 -23.80
CA THR A 54 -0.39 10.43 -24.49
C THR A 54 -0.34 10.56 -26.01
N GLU A 55 0.00 11.73 -26.54
CA GLU A 55 0.15 11.96 -27.99
C GLU A 55 1.43 11.32 -28.53
N CYS A 56 2.48 11.28 -27.72
CA CYS A 56 3.75 10.67 -28.08
C CYS A 56 3.60 9.15 -28.25
N GLY A 57 3.06 8.44 -27.24
CA GLY A 57 2.87 6.99 -27.28
C GLY A 57 4.15 6.15 -27.46
N GLY A 58 5.33 6.73 -27.21
CA GLY A 58 6.61 6.00 -27.24
C GLY A 58 6.71 4.99 -26.09
N ILE A 59 7.45 3.90 -26.29
CA ILE A 59 7.76 2.89 -25.26
C ILE A 59 9.28 2.88 -25.10
N ASN A 60 9.76 3.00 -23.86
CA ASN A 60 11.18 3.13 -23.53
C ASN A 60 11.60 1.94 -22.69
N GLN A 61 12.66 1.25 -23.09
CA GLN A 61 13.20 0.10 -22.33
C GLN A 61 14.14 0.62 -21.26
N ILE A 62 13.79 0.42 -19.99
CA ILE A 62 14.57 0.88 -18.85
C ILE A 62 15.00 -0.31 -18.02
N SER A 63 16.28 -0.37 -17.66
CA SER A 63 16.80 -1.33 -16.68
C SER A 63 16.63 -0.75 -15.27
N ILE A 64 15.94 -1.49 -14.40
CA ILE A 64 15.74 -1.14 -12.99
C ILE A 64 16.48 -2.12 -12.08
N ASN A 65 17.04 -1.62 -10.99
CA ASN A 65 17.63 -2.44 -9.94
C ASN A 65 16.60 -2.71 -8.84
N MET A 66 16.14 -3.94 -8.73
CA MET A 66 15.15 -4.38 -7.74
C MET A 66 15.64 -4.25 -6.30
N ASP A 67 16.95 -4.30 -6.08
CA ASP A 67 17.51 -4.11 -4.74
C ASP A 67 17.43 -2.65 -4.27
N GLU A 68 17.27 -1.67 -5.18
CA GLU A 68 17.08 -0.24 -4.87
C GLU A 68 15.62 0.15 -4.61
N ILE A 69 14.69 -0.75 -4.93
CA ILE A 69 13.28 -0.53 -4.64
C ILE A 69 13.04 -0.83 -3.16
N GLU A 70 12.51 0.16 -2.46
CA GLU A 70 12.29 0.15 -1.02
C GLU A 70 10.87 0.58 -0.69
N VAL A 71 10.44 0.31 0.54
CA VAL A 71 9.20 0.88 1.06
C VAL A 71 9.46 2.32 1.45
N THR A 72 8.86 3.26 0.72
CA THR A 72 8.91 4.68 1.07
C THR A 72 7.80 4.99 2.08
N ARG A 73 8.07 5.97 2.94
CA ARG A 73 7.09 6.50 3.88
C ARG A 73 6.97 7.99 3.61
N SER A 74 5.76 8.45 3.31
CA SER A 74 5.51 9.88 3.16
C SER A 74 5.79 10.60 4.48
N GLU A 75 6.42 11.77 4.39
CA GLU A 75 6.63 12.62 5.56
C GLU A 75 5.30 12.93 6.25
N GLY A 76 5.30 12.93 7.59
CA GLY A 76 4.11 13.23 8.38
C GLY A 76 3.12 12.06 8.53
N HIS A 77 3.38 10.89 7.93
CA HIS A 77 2.50 9.74 8.12
C HIS A 77 2.41 9.30 9.59
N THR A 78 1.19 9.15 10.10
CA THR A 78 0.90 8.73 11.47
C THR A 78 -0.28 7.78 11.52
N ARG A 79 -0.17 6.75 12.36
CA ARG A 79 -1.28 5.84 12.67
C ARG A 79 -2.31 6.44 13.63
N LYS A 80 -1.92 7.47 14.40
CA LYS A 80 -2.80 8.19 15.32
C LYS A 80 -3.45 9.36 14.59
N ILE A 81 -4.78 9.34 14.48
CA ILE A 81 -5.58 10.35 13.78
C ILE A 81 -6.57 10.95 14.76
N MET A 82 -6.47 12.26 15.02
CA MET A 82 -7.45 12.96 15.84
C MET A 82 -8.64 13.35 14.96
N ILE A 83 -9.80 12.74 15.20
CA ILE A 83 -11.04 13.00 14.45
C ILE A 83 -11.62 14.34 14.89
N SER A 84 -11.71 14.55 16.20
CA SER A 84 -12.02 15.83 16.86
C SER A 84 -10.95 16.15 17.91
N ASP A 85 -11.18 17.20 18.70
CA ASP A 85 -10.28 17.56 19.81
C ASP A 85 -10.27 16.50 20.92
N GLU A 86 -11.39 15.79 21.10
CA GLU A 86 -11.60 14.82 22.19
C GLU A 86 -11.56 13.36 21.73
N VAL A 87 -11.74 13.08 20.43
CA VAL A 87 -11.84 11.72 19.89
C VAL A 87 -10.73 11.47 18.87
N GLY A 88 -9.99 10.37 19.07
CA GLY A 88 -8.99 9.90 18.14
C GLY A 88 -9.15 8.42 17.78
N VAL A 89 -8.54 8.06 16.66
CA VAL A 89 -8.51 6.70 16.12
C VAL A 89 -7.07 6.30 15.91
N MET A 90 -6.71 5.09 16.34
CA MET A 90 -5.48 4.42 15.96
C MET A 90 -5.77 3.48 14.81
N MET A 91 -5.06 3.65 13.70
CA MET A 91 -5.18 2.84 12.50
C MET A 91 -4.08 1.78 12.45
N SER A 92 -4.46 0.61 11.96
CA SER A 92 -3.58 -0.43 11.45
C SER A 92 -3.52 -0.35 9.92
N TYR A 93 -2.54 -1.00 9.32
CA TYR A 93 -2.41 -1.04 7.86
C TYR A 93 -3.27 -2.15 7.26
N PRO A 94 -3.76 -1.95 6.02
CA PRO A 94 -4.55 -2.97 5.35
C PRO A 94 -3.73 -4.24 5.15
N VAL A 95 -4.25 -5.34 5.70
CA VAL A 95 -3.79 -6.70 5.42
C VAL A 95 -4.71 -7.25 4.33
N ILE A 96 -4.16 -7.58 3.17
CA ILE A 96 -4.97 -8.17 2.10
C ILE A 96 -5.43 -9.56 2.54
N LYS A 97 -6.68 -9.63 3.00
CA LYS A 97 -7.46 -10.86 3.01
C LYS A 97 -7.76 -11.20 1.55
N THR A 98 -7.78 -12.48 1.24
CA THR A 98 -7.67 -13.10 -0.09
C THR A 98 -8.66 -12.67 -1.19
N VAL A 99 -9.56 -11.74 -0.89
CA VAL A 99 -10.64 -11.26 -1.74
C VAL A 99 -10.19 -9.92 -2.34
N GLY A 100 -10.37 -9.75 -3.66
CA GLY A 100 -9.90 -8.54 -4.35
C GLY A 100 -10.55 -7.29 -3.76
N ILE A 101 -9.76 -6.22 -3.64
CA ILE A 101 -10.26 -4.90 -3.24
C ILE A 101 -11.00 -4.32 -4.45
N THR A 102 -12.31 -4.21 -4.37
CA THR A 102 -13.13 -3.41 -5.28
C THR A 102 -13.29 -1.99 -4.72
N GLU A 103 -13.68 -1.01 -5.54
CA GLU A 103 -13.97 0.35 -5.05
C GLU A 103 -15.13 0.38 -4.02
N GLU A 104 -16.05 -0.60 -4.08
CA GLU A 104 -17.12 -0.81 -3.10
C GLU A 104 -16.58 -1.30 -1.73
N ASP A 105 -15.32 -1.77 -1.66
CA ASP A 105 -14.68 -2.26 -0.42
C ASP A 105 -13.95 -1.16 0.38
N GLY A 106 -13.88 0.08 -0.11
CA GLY A 106 -13.12 1.15 0.54
C GLY A 106 -13.54 1.39 2.01
N MET A 107 -14.84 1.43 2.28
CA MET A 107 -15.37 1.62 3.64
C MET A 107 -15.13 0.39 4.53
N ALA A 108 -15.20 -0.81 3.95
CA ALA A 108 -14.89 -2.05 4.66
C ALA A 108 -13.41 -2.10 5.08
N ILE A 109 -12.51 -1.64 4.20
CA ILE A 109 -11.08 -1.52 4.51
C ILE A 109 -10.84 -0.51 5.61
N VAL A 110 -11.49 0.66 5.58
CA VAL A 110 -11.40 1.65 6.66
C VAL A 110 -11.76 1.01 8.00
N LYS A 111 -12.91 0.33 8.08
CA LYS A 111 -13.36 -0.37 9.30
C LYS A 111 -12.39 -1.44 9.78
N ASP A 112 -11.89 -2.26 8.88
CA ASP A 112 -10.95 -3.34 9.19
C ASP A 112 -9.60 -2.78 9.67
N CYS A 113 -9.25 -1.56 9.26
CA CYS A 113 -8.03 -0.90 9.68
C CYS A 113 -8.16 -0.17 11.03
N ILE A 114 -9.36 0.09 11.55
CA ILE A 114 -9.53 0.66 12.90
C ILE A 114 -9.01 -0.34 13.93
N GLU A 115 -7.92 0.00 14.62
CA GLU A 115 -7.35 -0.82 15.69
C GLU A 115 -7.94 -0.43 17.04
N MET A 116 -8.20 0.87 17.22
CA MET A 116 -8.66 1.43 18.48
C MET A 116 -9.32 2.79 18.24
N ILE A 117 -10.34 3.08 19.05
CA ILE A 117 -10.93 4.41 19.19
C ILE A 117 -10.70 4.85 20.63
N PHE A 118 -10.20 6.07 20.83
CA PHE A 118 -9.85 6.58 22.15
C PHE A 118 -10.35 8.01 22.34
N THR A 119 -10.63 8.34 23.60
CA THR A 119 -10.92 9.68 24.10
C THR A 119 -9.92 10.06 25.20
N GLU A 120 -10.10 11.20 25.86
CA GLU A 120 -9.28 11.55 27.03
C GLU A 120 -9.51 10.60 28.22
N GLU A 121 -10.70 10.01 28.33
CA GLU A 121 -11.11 9.20 29.48
C GLU A 121 -11.02 7.69 29.21
N GLU A 122 -11.31 7.27 27.98
CA GLU A 122 -11.50 5.86 27.65
C GLU A 122 -10.76 5.45 26.38
N THR A 123 -10.48 4.16 26.26
CA THR A 123 -9.84 3.57 25.10
C THR A 123 -10.50 2.22 24.83
N HIS A 124 -11.03 2.08 23.62
CA HIS A 124 -11.76 0.91 23.17
C HIS A 124 -11.01 0.27 22.01
N GLU A 125 -10.56 -0.97 22.20
CA GLU A 125 -9.92 -1.75 21.13
C GLU A 125 -10.95 -2.26 20.12
N ARG A 126 -10.50 -2.60 18.91
CA ARG A 126 -11.34 -3.08 17.80
C ARG A 126 -12.31 -4.22 18.18
N ASP A 127 -11.90 -5.12 19.08
CA ASP A 127 -12.70 -6.26 19.53
C ASP A 127 -13.85 -5.87 20.46
N SER A 128 -13.84 -4.63 20.97
CA SER A 128 -14.92 -4.07 21.81
C SER A 128 -16.09 -3.57 20.97
N PHE A 129 -15.94 -3.48 19.64
CA PHE A 129 -16.95 -2.97 18.73
C PHE A 129 -17.52 -4.06 17.82
N THR A 130 -18.83 -4.06 17.67
CA THR A 130 -19.52 -4.74 16.59
C THR A 130 -19.29 -4.03 15.26
N THR A 131 -19.45 -4.75 14.15
CA THR A 131 -19.36 -4.14 12.80
C THR A 131 -20.34 -2.98 12.63
N LYS A 132 -21.54 -3.11 13.21
CA LYS A 132 -22.61 -2.11 13.13
C LYS A 132 -22.26 -0.82 13.90
N GLU A 133 -21.60 -0.93 15.05
CA GLU A 133 -21.13 0.24 15.79
C GLU A 133 -20.03 0.99 15.04
N LEU A 134 -19.15 0.26 14.34
CA LEU A 134 -18.14 0.89 13.48
C LEU A 134 -18.74 1.53 12.23
N ASP A 135 -19.80 0.93 11.65
CA ASP A 135 -20.56 1.55 10.57
C ASP A 135 -21.16 2.89 11.03
N GLU A 136 -21.86 2.88 12.17
CA GLU A 136 -22.46 4.09 12.74
C GLU A 136 -21.40 5.14 13.10
N PHE A 137 -20.23 4.73 13.59
CA PHE A 137 -19.13 5.64 13.87
C PHE A 137 -18.61 6.33 12.61
N ILE A 138 -18.36 5.58 11.54
CA ILE A 138 -17.83 6.19 10.31
C ILE A 138 -18.90 7.02 9.60
N ASP A 139 -20.15 6.56 9.57
CA ASP A 139 -21.27 7.30 8.99
C ASP A 139 -21.58 8.60 9.74
N SER A 140 -21.21 8.68 11.02
CA SER A 140 -21.33 9.92 11.81
C SER A 140 -20.27 10.97 11.47
N MET A 141 -19.21 10.60 10.73
CA MET A 141 -18.13 11.52 10.39
C MET A 141 -18.54 12.53 9.32
N ASP A 142 -18.09 13.77 9.47
CA ASP A 142 -18.18 14.75 8.40
C ASP A 142 -17.07 14.59 7.35
N THR A 143 -17.17 15.35 6.27
CA THR A 143 -16.20 15.32 5.17
C THR A 143 -14.76 15.66 5.61
N LYS A 144 -14.58 16.55 6.59
CA LYS A 144 -13.25 16.95 7.06
C LYS A 144 -12.62 15.86 7.92
N GLN A 145 -13.42 15.22 8.76
CA GLN A 145 -13.02 14.09 9.58
C GLN A 145 -12.60 12.90 8.70
N PHE A 146 -13.43 12.57 7.71
CA PHE A 146 -13.12 11.50 6.77
C PHE A 146 -11.89 11.81 5.90
N ALA A 147 -11.64 13.08 5.56
CA ALA A 147 -10.43 13.49 4.85
C ALA A 147 -9.14 13.15 5.62
N LYS A 148 -9.15 13.19 6.97
CA LYS A 148 -8.00 12.78 7.78
C LYS A 148 -7.74 11.27 7.71
N ILE A 149 -8.81 10.47 7.67
CA ILE A 149 -8.71 9.02 7.44
C ILE A 149 -8.16 8.75 6.04
N LYS A 150 -8.64 9.48 5.03
CA LYS A 150 -8.12 9.37 3.66
C LYS A 150 -6.63 9.70 3.60
N GLU A 151 -6.19 10.75 4.28
CA GLU A 151 -4.78 11.16 4.36
C GLU A 151 -3.89 10.04 4.91
N PHE A 152 -4.37 9.26 5.89
CA PHE A 152 -3.66 8.07 6.37
C PHE A 152 -3.41 7.05 5.26
N PHE A 153 -4.41 6.72 4.44
CA PHE A 153 -4.24 5.78 3.32
C PHE A 153 -3.40 6.37 2.17
N ASP A 154 -3.50 7.67 1.93
CA ASP A 154 -2.71 8.35 0.90
C ASP A 154 -1.21 8.36 1.26
N THR A 155 -0.90 8.55 2.54
CA THR A 155 0.46 8.68 3.09
C THR A 155 1.05 7.38 3.65
N MET A 156 0.27 6.29 3.67
CA MET A 156 0.75 5.01 4.19
C MET A 156 1.97 4.51 3.42
N PRO A 157 2.84 3.70 4.06
CA PRO A 157 4.02 3.16 3.40
C PRO A 157 3.65 2.38 2.12
N LYS A 158 4.42 2.59 1.06
CA LYS A 158 4.21 1.96 -0.26
C LYS A 158 5.53 1.47 -0.81
N LEU A 159 5.48 0.33 -1.51
CA LEU A 159 6.61 -0.11 -2.32
C LEU A 159 6.59 0.68 -3.63
N GLU A 160 7.49 1.66 -3.77
CA GLU A 160 7.52 2.53 -4.94
C GLU A 160 8.95 2.89 -5.36
N HIS A 161 9.11 3.24 -6.64
CA HIS A 161 10.38 3.67 -7.19
C HIS A 161 10.13 4.67 -8.32
N THR A 162 10.76 5.85 -8.24
CA THR A 162 10.63 6.91 -9.24
C THR A 162 11.77 6.84 -10.24
N ILE A 163 11.42 6.72 -11.51
CA ILE A 163 12.36 6.58 -12.63
C ILE A 163 12.32 7.86 -13.44
N ASN A 164 13.50 8.46 -13.62
CA ASN A 164 13.72 9.56 -14.54
C ASN A 164 14.37 9.02 -15.81
N TYR A 165 13.75 9.27 -16.96
CA TYR A 165 14.24 8.81 -18.25
C TYR A 165 13.94 9.81 -19.36
N LYS A 166 14.79 9.81 -20.38
CA LYS A 166 14.55 10.58 -21.59
C LYS A 166 13.78 9.73 -22.60
N CYS A 167 12.64 10.22 -23.07
CA CYS A 167 11.84 9.49 -24.05
C CYS A 167 12.59 9.42 -25.39
N GLU A 168 12.81 8.21 -25.92
CA GLU A 168 13.52 7.99 -27.18
C GLU A 168 12.77 8.57 -28.39
N LYS A 169 11.44 8.73 -28.28
CA LYS A 169 10.58 9.20 -29.37
C LYS A 169 10.45 10.72 -29.43
N CYS A 170 10.19 11.40 -28.30
CA CYS A 170 10.04 12.87 -28.27
C CYS A 170 11.28 13.60 -27.76
N GLY A 171 12.24 12.90 -27.15
CA GLY A 171 13.47 13.49 -26.64
C GLY A 171 13.31 14.31 -25.35
N GLU A 172 12.13 14.32 -24.74
CA GLU A 172 11.85 15.02 -23.49
C GLU A 172 12.21 14.16 -22.27
N GLU A 173 12.67 14.81 -21.20
CA GLU A 173 12.82 14.17 -19.88
C GLU A 173 11.45 13.86 -19.29
N LYS A 174 11.29 12.64 -18.78
CA LYS A 174 10.06 12.11 -18.20
C LYS A 174 10.37 11.50 -16.84
N GLU A 175 9.38 11.62 -15.96
CA GLU A 175 9.39 10.97 -14.65
C GLU A 175 8.20 10.02 -14.58
N THR A 176 8.41 8.83 -14.04
CA THR A 176 7.35 7.85 -13.81
C THR A 176 7.61 7.11 -12.50
N THR A 177 6.63 7.14 -11.60
CA THR A 177 6.67 6.37 -10.35
C THR A 177 5.99 5.03 -10.56
N LEU A 178 6.73 3.96 -10.32
CA LEU A 178 6.20 2.60 -10.26
C LEU A 178 5.80 2.29 -8.84
N GLN A 179 4.62 1.71 -8.65
CA GLN A 179 4.10 1.35 -7.34
C GLN A 179 3.52 -0.07 -7.35
N GLY A 180 3.86 -0.85 -6.32
CA GLY A 180 3.35 -2.20 -6.13
C GLY A 180 3.91 -3.21 -7.15
N LEU A 181 3.71 -4.50 -6.88
CA LEU A 181 4.36 -5.58 -7.65
C LEU A 181 3.93 -5.62 -9.12
N ASP A 182 2.68 -5.28 -9.42
CA ASP A 182 2.18 -5.30 -10.80
C ASP A 182 2.94 -4.31 -11.68
N SER A 183 3.37 -3.17 -11.14
CA SER A 183 4.17 -2.17 -11.89
C SER A 183 5.59 -2.67 -12.22
N PHE A 184 6.08 -3.69 -11.52
CA PHE A 184 7.43 -4.24 -11.72
C PHE A 184 7.44 -5.50 -12.58
N PHE A 185 6.30 -6.17 -12.75
CA PHE A 185 6.20 -7.48 -13.43
C PHE A 185 5.09 -7.60 -14.49
N GLY A 186 4.23 -6.60 -14.61
CA GLY A 186 3.10 -6.56 -15.56
C GLY A 186 3.46 -6.14 -16.97
#